data_AF-A0A3N2QVA4-F1
#
_entry.id   AF-A0A3N2QVA4-F1
#
_cell.length_a   1.000
_cell.length_b   1.000
_cell.length_c   1.000
_cell.angle_alpha   90.00
_cell.angle_beta   90.00
_cell.angle_gamma   90.00
#
_symmetry.space_group_name_H-M   'P 1'
#
loop_
_entity.id
_entity.type
_entity.pdbx_description
1 polymer ?
#
loop_
_entity_poly.entity_id
_entity_poly.type
_entity_poly.pdbx_seq_one_letter_code
_entity_poly.pdbx_strand_id
1 'polypeptide(L)'
;MSRVLGYSLTLGTADAWADFATLAAVRLSERELAGIAWAAMCALPRRLSEEVARLALRGAGAPLPPFLGGMADARFWASRASPAERKAYALAAYEAMSPSDQAALFRHISELKVPG
;
A
#
# COMPACT_ATOMS: atom_id res chain seq x y z
N MET A 1 -16.87 18.83 12.03
CA MET A 1 -15.72 18.71 11.11
C MET A 1 -15.25 20.03 10.52
N SER A 2 -16.14 20.94 10.06
CA SER A 2 -15.75 22.24 9.45
C SER A 2 -14.82 23.10 10.32
N ARG A 3 -15.07 23.22 11.63
CA ARG A 3 -14.20 23.99 12.55
C ARG A 3 -12.80 23.39 12.67
N VAL A 4 -12.70 22.07 12.76
CA VAL A 4 -11.41 21.36 12.88
C VAL A 4 -10.60 21.56 11.59
N LEU A 5 -11.24 21.40 10.43
CA LEU A 5 -10.62 21.69 9.14
C LEU A 5 -10.12 23.14 9.06
N GLY A 6 -10.93 24.11 9.50
CA GLY A 6 -10.53 25.52 9.56
C GLY A 6 -9.32 25.76 10.46
N TYR A 7 -9.23 25.09 11.61
CA TYR A 7 -8.06 25.17 12.47
C TYR A 7 -6.82 24.56 11.82
N SER A 8 -6.93 23.38 11.20
CA SER A 8 -5.80 22.74 10.50
C SER A 8 -5.27 23.59 9.35
N LEU A 9 -6.17 24.23 8.59
CA LEU A 9 -5.82 25.19 7.54
C LEU A 9 -5.11 26.43 8.10
N THR A 10 -5.55 26.95 9.25
CA THR A 10 -4.96 28.13 9.89
C THR A 10 -3.57 27.84 10.46
N LEU A 11 -3.40 26.67 11.09
CA LEU A 11 -2.13 26.26 11.68
C LEU A 11 -1.12 25.84 10.62
N GLY A 12 -1.57 25.16 9.55
CA GLY A 12 -0.73 24.75 8.43
C GLY A 12 0.37 23.74 8.77
N THR A 13 0.37 23.17 9.98
CA THR A 13 1.39 22.23 10.45
C THR A 13 1.00 20.77 10.18
N ALA A 14 2.00 19.90 10.07
CA ALA A 14 1.78 18.46 9.87
C ALA A 14 0.96 17.84 11.02
N ASP A 15 1.23 18.24 12.27
CA ASP A 15 0.52 17.74 13.44
C ASP A 15 -0.96 18.12 13.42
N ALA A 16 -1.29 19.35 13.01
CA ALA A 16 -2.68 19.79 12.89
C ALA A 16 -3.45 19.02 11.82
N TRP A 17 -2.77 18.56 10.75
CA TRP A 17 -3.35 17.67 9.74
C TRP A 17 -3.49 16.23 10.24
N ALA A 18 -2.55 15.74 11.06
CA ALA A 18 -2.64 14.41 11.69
C ALA A 18 -3.81 14.34 12.71
N ASP A 19 -4.00 15.39 13.50
CA ASP A 19 -5.12 15.50 14.43
C ASP A 19 -6.46 15.58 13.69
N PHE A 20 -6.52 16.31 12.58
CA PHE A 20 -7.70 16.32 11.70
C PHE A 20 -8.02 14.93 11.17
N ALA A 21 -7.02 14.18 10.69
CA ALA A 21 -7.22 12.83 10.19
C ALA A 21 -7.78 11.89 11.28
N THR A 22 -7.25 11.98 12.50
CA THR A 22 -7.73 11.21 13.66
C THR A 22 -9.20 11.52 13.96
N LEU A 23 -9.56 12.80 14.01
CA LEU A 23 -10.93 13.22 14.27
C LEU A 23 -11.88 12.86 13.12
N ALA A 24 -11.43 12.97 11.87
CA ALA A 24 -12.20 12.63 10.69
C ALA A 24 -12.54 11.13 10.67
N ALA A 25 -11.59 10.26 11.01
CA ALA A 25 -11.79 8.82 11.07
C ALA A 25 -12.85 8.39 12.11
N VAL A 26 -13.02 9.17 13.19
CA VAL A 26 -14.01 8.89 14.24
C VAL A 26 -15.37 9.53 13.94
N ARG A 27 -15.40 10.65 13.20
CA ARG A 27 -16.59 11.51 13.07
C ARG A 27 -17.26 11.49 11.70
N LEU A 28 -16.59 10.96 10.67
CA LEU A 28 -17.13 10.83 9.32
C LEU A 28 -17.36 9.37 8.99
N SER A 29 -18.38 9.10 8.17
CA SER A 29 -18.52 7.80 7.53
C SER A 29 -17.39 7.56 6.52
N GLU A 30 -17.12 6.30 6.20
CA GLU A 30 -16.15 5.93 5.16
C GLU A 30 -16.44 6.62 3.82
N ARG A 31 -17.72 6.75 3.46
CA ARG A 31 -18.16 7.40 2.22
C ARG A 31 -17.87 8.90 2.22
N GLU A 32 -18.12 9.58 3.33
CA GLU A 32 -17.81 11.02 3.46
C GLU A 32 -16.31 11.27 3.44
N LEU A 33 -15.53 10.46 4.17
CA LEU A 33 -14.08 10.55 4.19
C LEU A 33 -13.47 10.28 2.80
N ALA A 34 -13.97 9.25 2.10
CA ALA A 34 -13.57 8.95 0.73
C ALA A 34 -13.92 10.09 -0.23
N GLY A 35 -15.10 10.72 -0.07
CA GLY A 35 -15.51 11.87 -0.85
C GLY A 35 -14.57 13.07 -0.68
N ILE A 36 -14.17 13.37 0.56
CA ILE A 36 -13.19 14.44 0.85
C ILE A 36 -11.84 14.12 0.21
N ALA A 37 -11.34 12.91 0.40
CA ALA A 37 -10.06 12.49 -0.18
C ALA A 37 -10.07 12.59 -1.71
N TRP A 38 -11.11 12.07 -2.36
CA TRP A 38 -11.26 12.15 -3.81
C TRP A 38 -11.31 13.61 -4.31
N ALA A 39 -12.13 14.45 -3.67
CA ALA A 39 -12.26 15.86 -4.07
C ALA A 39 -10.93 16.61 -3.92
N ALA A 40 -10.20 16.39 -2.83
CA ALA A 40 -8.88 16.98 -2.62
C ALA A 40 -7.89 16.51 -3.71
N MET A 41 -7.88 15.22 -4.05
CA MET A 41 -6.99 14.66 -5.07
C MET A 41 -7.29 15.18 -6.49
N CYS A 42 -8.56 15.42 -6.81
CA CYS A 42 -8.98 16.03 -8.08
C CYS A 42 -8.64 17.53 -8.19
N ALA A 43 -8.55 18.23 -7.06
CA ALA A 43 -8.17 19.65 -7.02
C ALA A 43 -6.65 19.89 -7.17
N LEU A 44 -5.83 18.86 -6.94
CA LEU A 44 -4.37 18.93 -7.06
C LEU A 44 -3.92 18.73 -8.52
N PRO A 45 -2.82 19.39 -8.97
CA PRO A 45 -2.14 18.99 -10.19
C PRO A 45 -1.73 17.52 -10.14
N ARG A 46 -1.80 16.82 -11.27
CA ARG A 46 -1.51 15.37 -11.38
C ARG A 46 -0.27 14.94 -10.60
N ARG A 47 0.86 15.63 -10.80
CA ARG A 47 2.14 15.33 -10.12
C ARG A 47 2.01 15.34 -8.60
N LEU A 48 1.36 16.36 -8.04
CA LEU A 48 1.22 16.51 -6.60
C LEU A 48 0.19 15.52 -6.03
N SER A 49 -0.86 15.23 -6.78
CA SER A 49 -1.82 14.16 -6.48
C SER A 49 -1.11 12.80 -6.36
N GLU A 50 -0.27 12.45 -7.34
CA GLU A 50 0.53 11.21 -7.32
C GLU A 50 1.52 11.14 -6.15
N GLU A 51 2.16 12.26 -5.80
CA GLU A 51 3.09 12.35 -4.68
C GLU A 51 2.37 12.17 -3.32
N VAL A 52 1.24 12.84 -3.12
CA VAL A 52 0.41 12.69 -1.92
C VAL A 52 -0.10 11.27 -1.78
N ALA A 53 -0.58 10.64 -2.87
CA ALA A 53 -0.99 9.23 -2.84
C ALA A 53 0.16 8.32 -2.38
N ARG A 54 1.37 8.51 -2.91
CA ARG A 54 2.55 7.71 -2.55
C ARG A 54 2.87 7.82 -1.06
N LEU A 55 2.88 9.04 -0.53
CA LEU A 55 3.16 9.32 0.88
C LEU A 55 2.06 8.74 1.79
N ALA A 56 0.79 8.98 1.47
CA ALA A 56 -0.35 8.51 2.24
C ALA A 56 -0.46 6.98 2.27
N LEU A 57 -0.23 6.33 1.13
CA LEU A 57 -0.27 4.88 1.01
C LEU A 57 0.97 4.20 1.59
N ARG A 58 1.98 4.96 2.02
CA ARG A 58 3.31 4.44 2.41
C ARG A 58 3.77 3.38 1.39
N GLY A 59 3.61 3.72 0.10
CA GLY A 59 3.98 2.82 -0.98
C GLY A 59 5.44 2.46 -0.79
N ALA A 60 5.74 1.16 -0.73
CA ALA A 60 7.05 0.68 -0.30
C ALA A 60 8.21 1.08 -1.25
N GLY A 61 7.94 1.79 -2.35
CA GLY A 61 8.86 2.06 -3.46
C GLY A 61 8.67 1.13 -4.68
N ALA A 62 9.77 0.73 -5.31
CA ALA A 62 9.85 -0.47 -6.14
C ALA A 62 10.65 -1.52 -5.34
N PRO A 63 10.52 -2.83 -5.61
CA PRO A 63 11.39 -3.82 -4.98
C PRO A 63 12.86 -3.37 -5.11
N LEU A 64 13.61 -3.42 -4.01
CA LEU A 64 15.04 -3.18 -4.06
C LEU A 64 15.66 -4.19 -5.04
N PRO A 65 16.78 -3.84 -5.71
CA PRO A 65 17.50 -4.79 -6.54
C PRO A 65 17.70 -6.12 -5.79
N PRO A 66 17.56 -7.29 -6.45
CA PRO A 66 17.52 -8.60 -5.79
C PRO A 66 18.70 -8.89 -4.83
N PHE A 67 19.85 -8.24 -5.03
CA PHE A 67 21.04 -8.37 -4.18
C PHE A 67 21.01 -7.55 -2.87
N LEU A 68 20.05 -6.63 -2.69
CA LEU A 68 19.89 -5.81 -1.48
C LEU A 68 18.72 -6.26 -0.59
N GLY A 69 17.67 -6.86 -1.17
CA GLY A 69 16.41 -7.12 -0.45
C GLY A 69 16.27 -8.53 0.16
N GLY A 70 16.76 -9.57 -0.52
CA GLY A 70 16.57 -10.96 -0.09
C GLY A 70 15.12 -11.33 0.25
N MET A 71 14.92 -12.34 1.11
CA MET A 71 13.57 -12.81 1.50
C MET A 71 12.82 -11.87 2.44
N ALA A 72 13.52 -11.03 3.22
CA ALA A 72 12.88 -10.08 4.13
C ALA A 72 12.13 -9.00 3.33
N ASP A 73 12.77 -8.44 2.32
CA ASP A 73 12.18 -7.42 1.46
C ASP A 73 11.06 -8.03 0.60
N ALA A 74 11.27 -9.23 0.04
CA ALA A 74 10.22 -9.95 -0.70
C ALA A 74 8.93 -10.15 0.14
N ARG A 75 9.08 -10.50 1.43
CA ARG A 75 7.93 -10.63 2.36
C ARG A 75 7.26 -9.29 2.63
N PHE A 76 8.03 -8.23 2.85
CA PHE A 76 7.50 -6.89 3.04
C PHE A 76 6.65 -6.47 1.84
N TRP A 77 7.16 -6.66 0.62
CA TRP A 77 6.45 -6.38 -0.62
C TRP A 77 5.18 -7.20 -0.80
N ALA A 78 5.24 -8.51 -0.56
CA ALA A 78 4.08 -9.38 -0.61
C ALA A 78 2.98 -8.97 0.40
N SER A 79 3.36 -8.41 1.56
CA SER A 79 2.41 -7.94 2.57
C SER A 79 1.64 -6.68 2.15
N ARG A 80 2.22 -5.85 1.28
CA ARG A 80 1.63 -4.61 0.77
C ARG A 80 0.84 -4.79 -0.53
N ALA A 81 1.11 -5.86 -1.28
CA ALA A 81 0.45 -6.17 -2.54
C ALA A 81 -1.01 -6.60 -2.36
N SER A 82 -1.87 -6.19 -3.30
CA SER A 82 -3.25 -6.66 -3.40
C SER A 82 -3.32 -8.17 -3.69
N PRO A 83 -4.48 -8.83 -3.46
CA PRO A 83 -4.64 -10.24 -3.77
C PRO A 83 -4.36 -10.60 -5.24
N ALA A 84 -4.69 -9.71 -6.19
CA ALA A 84 -4.44 -9.92 -7.61
C ALA A 84 -2.94 -9.84 -7.93
N GLU A 85 -2.25 -8.81 -7.42
CA GLU A 85 -0.81 -8.63 -7.58
C GLU A 85 -0.02 -9.79 -6.99
N ARG A 86 -0.38 -10.28 -5.80
CA ARG A 86 0.29 -11.44 -5.19
C ARG A 86 0.25 -12.68 -6.10
N LYS A 87 -0.89 -12.97 -6.72
CA LYS A 87 -1.04 -14.11 -7.63
C LYS A 87 -0.20 -13.91 -8.89
N ALA A 88 -0.23 -12.71 -9.46
CA ALA A 88 0.56 -12.37 -10.65
C ALA A 88 2.06 -12.48 -10.38
N TYR A 89 2.56 -11.89 -9.30
CA TYR A 89 3.97 -11.94 -8.92
C TYR A 89 4.43 -13.35 -8.60
N ALA A 90 3.61 -14.15 -7.90
CA ALA A 90 3.94 -15.54 -7.60
C ALA A 90 4.10 -16.37 -8.87
N LEU A 91 3.15 -16.25 -9.83
CA LEU A 91 3.22 -16.99 -11.09
C LEU A 91 4.43 -16.54 -11.94
N ALA A 92 4.61 -15.23 -12.12
CA ALA A 92 5.71 -14.69 -12.91
C ALA A 92 7.08 -15.08 -12.32
N ALA A 93 7.22 -15.06 -10.99
CA ALA A 93 8.45 -15.48 -10.33
C ALA A 93 8.71 -16.99 -10.50
N TYR A 94 7.67 -17.82 -10.44
CA TYR A 94 7.77 -19.26 -10.67
C TYR A 94 8.16 -19.58 -12.12
N GLU A 95 7.51 -18.94 -13.10
CA GLU A 95 7.78 -19.16 -14.53
C GLU A 95 9.21 -18.75 -14.93
N ALA A 96 9.80 -17.79 -14.23
CA ALA A 96 11.18 -17.34 -14.46
C ALA A 96 12.25 -18.28 -13.87
N MET A 97 11.88 -19.25 -13.03
CA MET A 97 12.81 -20.21 -12.42
C MET A 97 13.25 -21.29 -13.42
N SER A 98 14.40 -21.93 -13.16
CA SER A 98 14.79 -23.13 -13.89
C SER A 98 13.82 -24.29 -13.63
N PRO A 99 13.69 -25.29 -14.53
CA PRO A 99 12.82 -26.44 -14.30
C PRO A 99 13.13 -27.20 -13.00
N SER A 100 14.41 -27.28 -12.60
CA SER A 100 14.80 -27.89 -11.32
C SER A 100 14.33 -27.09 -10.11
N ASP A 101 14.41 -25.76 -10.17
CA ASP A 101 13.97 -24.88 -9.08
C ASP A 101 12.44 -24.84 -8.98
N GLN A 102 11.74 -24.86 -10.12
CA GLN A 102 10.29 -25.02 -10.17
C GLN A 102 9.85 -26.29 -9.45
N ALA A 103 10.48 -27.43 -9.76
CA ALA A 103 10.19 -28.71 -9.11
C ALA A 103 10.51 -28.69 -7.61
N ALA A 104 11.61 -28.05 -7.21
CA ALA A 104 12.01 -27.92 -5.81
C ALA A 104 10.99 -27.06 -5.02
N LEU A 105 10.58 -25.92 -5.58
CA LEU A 105 9.57 -25.06 -4.97
C LEU A 105 8.21 -25.78 -4.88
N PHE A 106 7.79 -26.45 -5.94
CA PHE A 106 6.54 -27.21 -5.97
C PHE A 106 6.50 -28.26 -4.86
N ARG A 107 7.60 -29.00 -4.65
CA ARG A 107 7.70 -29.98 -3.55
C ARG A 107 7.54 -29.30 -2.20
N HIS A 108 8.27 -28.21 -1.96
CA HIS A 108 8.24 -27.48 -0.70
C HIS A 108 6.85 -26.97 -0.32
N ILE A 109 6.11 -26.40 -1.29
CA ILE A 109 4.75 -25.87 -1.03
C ILE A 109 3.68 -26.96 -0.94
N SER A 110 3.91 -28.13 -1.58
CA SER A 110 2.98 -29.26 -1.53
C SER A 110 3.04 -30.03 -0.22
N GLU A 111 4.17 -29.97 0.50
CA GLU A 111 4.31 -30.56 1.84
C GLU A 111 3.51 -29.80 2.92
N LEU A 112 3.17 -28.53 2.66
CA LEU A 112 2.31 -27.72 3.52
C LEU A 112 0.84 -28.07 3.27
N LYS A 113 0.31 -29.05 4.01
CA LYS A 113 -1.13 -29.41 3.98
C LYS A 113 -2.02 -28.16 4.17
N VAL A 114 -2.91 -27.91 3.21
CA VAL A 114 -4.03 -26.99 3.39
C VAL A 114 -5.04 -27.66 4.34
N PRO A 115 -5.36 -27.10 5.52
CA PRO A 115 -6.50 -27.56 6.30
C PRO A 115 -7.75 -27.32 5.45
N GLY A 116 -8.51 -28.40 5.20
CA GLY A 116 -9.79 -28.34 4.51
C GLY A 116 -10.86 -27.57 5.28
#